data_AF-A0A133UPL5-F1
#
_entry.id   AF-A0A133UPL5-F1
#
_cell.length_a   1.000
_cell.length_b   1.000
_cell.length_c   1.000
_cell.angle_alpha   90.00
_cell.angle_beta   90.00
_cell.angle_gamma   90.00
#
_symmetry.space_group_name_H-M   'P 1'
#
loop_
_entity.id
_entity.type
_entity.pdbx_description
1 polymer ?
#
loop_
_entity_poly.entity_id
_entity_poly.type
_entity_poly.pdbx_seq_one_letter_code
_entity_poly.pdbx_strand_id
1 'polypeptide(L)'
;MRRILKSRLSTLQNSVKKSWRDEDTERLKDRISWFREELDRWVERAEGRDFALAANYIRRVREKLLTFAEAALRGDYVPYTNNKVEREFRENVYRTKRIGGSWSDDGLLNVSLCQLISRLDEGLFREFKEVYIDEAGTLNFSVSLPGD
;
A
#
# COMPACT_ATOMS: atom_id res chain seq x y z
N MET A 1 20.01 13.95 -7.27
CA MET A 1 18.57 14.32 -7.16
C MET A 1 17.75 13.33 -6.34
N ARG A 2 17.83 12.01 -6.58
CA ARG A 2 17.14 10.99 -5.77
C ARG A 2 17.39 11.10 -4.25
N ARG A 3 18.65 11.30 -3.83
CA ARG A 3 19.02 11.46 -2.41
C ARG A 3 18.33 12.66 -1.74
N ILE A 4 18.14 13.76 -2.47
CA ILE A 4 17.48 14.97 -1.95
C ILE A 4 16.03 14.64 -1.64
N LEU A 5 15.27 14.19 -2.63
CA LEU A 5 13.86 13.84 -2.46
C LEU A 5 13.65 12.80 -1.33
N LYS A 6 14.49 11.76 -1.29
CA LYS A 6 14.44 10.74 -0.22
C LYS A 6 14.65 11.35 1.17
N SER A 7 15.62 12.25 1.31
CA SER A 7 15.89 12.95 2.58
C SER A 7 14.72 13.83 3.00
N ARG A 8 14.14 14.60 2.06
CA ARG A 8 12.96 15.44 2.32
C ARG A 8 11.74 14.63 2.73
N LEU A 9 11.48 13.52 2.04
CA LEU A 9 10.38 12.62 2.37
C LEU A 9 10.57 11.97 3.75
N SER A 10 11.79 11.54 4.09
CA SER A 10 12.13 11.03 5.43
C SER A 10 11.87 12.08 6.53
N THR A 11 12.16 13.35 6.23
CA THR A 11 11.89 14.46 7.16
C THR A 11 10.38 14.64 7.41
N LEU A 12 9.56 14.55 6.37
CA LEU A 12 8.11 14.59 6.50
C LEU A 12 7.59 13.38 7.29
N GLN A 13 8.08 12.17 6.99
CA GLN A 13 7.75 10.94 7.73
C GLN A 13 8.05 11.06 9.23
N ASN A 14 9.21 11.59 9.58
CA ASN A 14 9.58 11.79 10.98
C ASN A 14 8.70 12.85 11.66
N SER A 15 8.26 13.87 10.91
CA SER A 15 7.37 14.89 11.45
C SER A 15 5.97 14.34 11.73
N VAL A 16 5.44 13.48 10.85
CA VAL A 16 4.18 12.74 11.12
C VAL A 16 4.32 11.84 12.35
N LYS A 17 5.42 11.08 12.46
CA LYS A 17 5.66 10.25 13.66
C LYS A 17 5.70 11.08 14.95
N LYS A 18 6.22 12.32 14.85
CA LYS A 18 6.32 13.24 15.98
C LYS A 18 4.97 13.87 16.32
N SER A 19 4.16 14.24 15.33
CA SER A 19 2.81 14.80 15.59
C SER A 19 1.91 13.79 16.31
N TRP A 20 2.03 12.50 16.00
CA TRP A 20 1.33 11.44 16.74
C TRP A 20 1.76 11.30 18.21
N ARG A 21 2.97 11.72 18.57
CA ARG A 21 3.50 11.62 19.93
C ARG A 21 3.23 12.87 20.75
N ASP A 22 3.39 14.02 20.11
CA ASP A 22 3.37 15.32 20.77
C ASP A 22 2.01 16.02 20.64
N GLU A 23 1.07 15.42 19.89
CA GLU A 23 -0.25 15.96 19.53
C GLU A 23 -0.20 17.35 18.85
N ASP A 24 0.99 17.73 18.35
CA ASP A 24 1.23 19.01 17.68
C ASP A 24 1.00 18.88 16.17
N THR A 25 -0.19 19.31 15.74
CA THR A 25 -0.60 19.34 14.33
C THR A 25 -0.12 20.57 13.57
N GLU A 26 0.20 21.68 14.25
CA GLU A 26 0.62 22.92 13.57
C GLU A 26 2.01 22.75 12.95
N ARG A 27 2.95 22.17 13.70
CA ARG A 27 4.27 21.82 13.16
C ARG A 27 4.17 20.88 11.95
N LEU A 28 3.18 19.98 11.93
CA LEU A 28 2.97 19.09 10.79
C LEU A 28 2.43 19.85 9.57
N LYS A 29 1.53 20.82 9.74
CA LYS A 29 1.06 21.71 8.65
C LYS A 29 2.22 22.46 8.02
N ASP A 30 3.07 23.08 8.84
CA ASP A 30 4.28 23.77 8.36
C ASP A 30 5.19 22.83 7.57
N ARG A 31 5.35 21.59 8.06
CA ARG A 31 6.17 20.60 7.38
C ARG A 31 5.58 20.15 6.05
N ILE A 32 4.27 20.04 5.94
CA ILE A 32 3.57 19.70 4.69
C ILE A 32 3.78 20.83 3.66
N SER A 33 3.59 22.08 4.06
CA SER A 33 3.82 23.26 3.22
C SER A 33 5.28 23.32 2.74
N TRP A 34 6.23 23.15 3.66
CA TRP A 34 7.66 23.05 3.31
C TRP A 34 7.95 21.92 2.32
N PHE A 35 7.34 20.75 2.49
CA PHE A 35 7.58 19.62 1.59
C PHE A 35 7.01 19.88 0.19
N ARG A 36 5.88 20.58 0.06
CA ARG A 36 5.37 21.04 -1.25
C ARG A 36 6.40 21.89 -1.97
N GLU A 37 6.95 22.90 -1.30
CA GLU A 37 7.99 23.75 -1.89
C GLU A 37 9.26 22.96 -2.27
N GLU A 38 9.66 21.97 -1.45
CA GLU A 38 10.79 21.11 -1.78
C GLU A 38 10.53 20.22 -3.02
N LEU A 39 9.27 19.81 -3.26
CA LEU A 39 8.90 19.12 -4.49
C LEU A 39 9.01 20.05 -5.70
N ASP A 40 8.52 21.29 -5.60
CA ASP A 40 8.62 22.27 -6.68
C ASP A 40 10.08 22.59 -7.02
N ARG A 41 10.91 22.85 -6.00
CA ARG A 41 12.37 23.04 -6.17
C ARG A 41 13.08 21.79 -6.71
N TRP A 42 12.54 20.59 -6.46
CA TRP A 42 13.08 19.36 -7.04
C TRP A 42 12.72 19.23 -8.51
N VAL A 43 11.48 19.57 -8.88
CA VAL A 43 10.97 19.60 -10.25
C VAL A 43 11.78 20.57 -11.10
N GLU A 44 11.95 21.82 -10.66
CA GLU A 44 12.77 22.83 -11.35
C GLU A 44 14.20 22.33 -11.59
N ARG A 45 14.81 21.71 -10.57
CA ARG A 45 16.15 21.14 -10.69
C ARG A 45 16.23 19.96 -11.66
N ALA A 46 15.17 19.16 -11.75
CA ALA A 46 15.08 18.05 -12.68
C ALA A 46 14.96 18.55 -14.13
N GLU A 47 14.16 19.60 -14.36
CA GLU A 47 14.03 20.24 -15.67
C GLU A 47 15.31 20.91 -16.13
N GLY A 48 15.97 21.69 -15.26
CA GLY A 48 17.26 22.31 -15.56
C GLY A 48 18.42 21.32 -15.77
N ARG A 49 18.15 20.02 -15.72
CA ARG A 49 19.09 18.92 -15.97
C ARG A 49 18.56 17.93 -17.01
N ASP A 50 17.57 18.33 -17.81
CA ASP A 50 16.95 17.53 -18.88
C ASP A 50 16.24 16.24 -18.43
N PHE A 51 15.82 16.16 -17.16
CA PHE A 51 15.02 15.04 -16.64
C PHE A 51 13.51 15.33 -16.70
N ALA A 52 13.01 15.76 -17.86
CA ALA A 52 11.62 16.18 -18.06
C ALA A 52 10.58 15.12 -17.66
N LEU A 53 10.83 13.84 -17.96
CA LEU A 53 9.94 12.74 -17.57
C LEU A 53 9.81 12.60 -16.05
N ALA A 54 10.92 12.74 -15.32
CA ALA A 54 10.93 12.63 -13.87
C ALA A 54 10.26 13.85 -13.21
N ALA A 55 10.50 15.04 -13.76
CA ALA A 55 9.84 16.28 -13.34
C ALA A 55 8.30 16.16 -13.51
N ASN A 56 7.85 15.75 -14.69
CA ASN A 56 6.42 15.55 -14.98
C ASN A 56 5.77 14.48 -14.10
N TYR A 57 6.48 13.39 -13.83
CA TYR A 57 6.00 12.38 -12.91
C TYR A 57 5.75 12.97 -11.51
N ILE A 58 6.73 13.68 -10.94
CA ILE A 58 6.60 14.29 -9.60
C ILE A 58 5.48 15.33 -9.57
N ARG A 59 5.34 16.19 -10.58
CA ARG A 59 4.20 17.12 -10.68
C ARG A 59 2.87 16.40 -10.56
N ARG A 60 2.70 15.29 -11.29
CA ARG A 60 1.44 14.52 -11.31
C ARG A 60 1.16 13.83 -9.98
N VAL A 61 2.18 13.40 -9.25
CA VAL A 61 2.01 12.62 -8.01
C VAL A 61 2.20 13.44 -6.73
N ARG A 62 2.48 14.75 -6.81
CA ARG A 62 2.88 15.56 -5.65
C ARG A 62 1.92 15.46 -4.47
N GLU A 63 0.61 15.55 -4.70
CA GLU A 63 -0.39 15.47 -3.62
C GLU A 63 -0.51 14.03 -3.08
N LYS A 64 -0.30 13.02 -3.93
CA LYS A 64 -0.28 11.61 -3.51
C LYS A 64 0.89 11.32 -2.55
N LEU A 65 2.01 12.04 -2.68
CA LEU A 65 3.15 11.92 -1.76
C LEU A 65 2.86 12.53 -0.38
N LEU A 66 1.83 13.36 -0.25
CA LEU A 66 1.42 14.03 0.98
C LEU A 66 0.27 13.34 1.71
N THR A 67 -0.43 12.39 1.05
CA THR A 67 -1.66 11.77 1.57
C THR A 67 -1.53 11.24 2.99
N PHE A 68 -0.40 10.61 3.33
CA PHE A 68 -0.18 10.07 4.68
C PHE A 68 -0.05 11.16 5.75
N ALA A 69 0.54 12.30 5.40
CA ALA A 69 0.71 13.43 6.30
C ALA A 69 -0.59 14.22 6.47
N GLU A 70 -1.34 14.39 5.38
CA GLU A 70 -2.67 15.01 5.42
C GLU A 70 -3.69 14.15 6.17
N ALA A 71 -3.60 12.82 6.05
CA ALA A 71 -4.40 11.90 6.86
C ALA A 71 -4.09 12.05 8.35
N ALA A 72 -2.81 12.16 8.72
CA ALA A 72 -2.42 12.36 10.11
C ALA A 72 -2.98 13.67 10.70
N LEU A 73 -3.13 14.74 9.92
CA LEU A 73 -3.80 15.97 10.37
C LEU A 73 -5.29 15.78 10.68
N ARG A 74 -5.94 14.79 10.07
CA ARG A 74 -7.34 14.43 10.31
C ARG A 74 -7.51 13.41 11.43
N GLY A 75 -6.43 12.94 12.03
CA GLY A 75 -6.46 11.85 13.01
C GLY A 75 -6.53 10.45 12.36
N ASP A 76 -6.32 10.35 11.04
CA ASP A 76 -6.30 9.08 10.33
C ASP A 76 -4.87 8.54 10.14
N TYR A 77 -4.66 7.26 10.41
CA TYR A 77 -3.41 6.60 10.08
C TYR A 77 -3.43 6.04 8.66
N VAL A 78 -2.55 6.57 7.81
CA VAL A 78 -2.26 6.00 6.48
C VAL A 78 -0.76 5.67 6.41
N PRO A 79 -0.36 4.43 6.04
CA PRO A 79 1.03 4.09 5.84
C PRO A 79 1.68 4.92 4.73
N TYR A 80 2.91 5.39 4.96
CA TYR A 80 3.68 6.14 3.96
C TYR A 80 4.33 5.25 2.88
N THR A 81 4.25 3.92 3.04
CA THR A 81 4.74 2.93 2.06
C THR A 81 3.65 1.93 1.72
N ASN A 82 3.65 1.48 0.48
CA ASN A 82 2.88 0.34 0.03
C ASN A 82 3.55 -1.01 0.36
N ASN A 83 4.70 -1.06 1.05
CA ASN A 83 5.43 -2.31 1.35
C ASN A 83 4.56 -3.41 1.95
N LYS A 84 3.63 -3.04 2.85
CA LYS A 84 2.68 -3.98 3.43
C LYS A 84 1.80 -4.57 2.32
N VAL A 85 1.18 -3.72 1.50
CA VAL A 85 0.37 -4.12 0.35
C VAL A 85 1.16 -4.98 -0.65
N GLU A 86 2.40 -4.59 -1.00
CA GLU A 86 3.24 -5.38 -1.91
C GLU A 86 3.57 -6.76 -1.35
N ARG A 87 3.85 -6.86 -0.04
CA ARG A 87 4.09 -8.15 0.63
C ARG A 87 2.85 -9.04 0.57
N GLU A 88 1.68 -8.45 0.85
CA GLU A 88 0.38 -9.12 0.81
C GLU A 88 0.08 -9.66 -0.60
N PHE A 89 0.19 -8.81 -1.62
CA PHE A 89 0.03 -9.21 -3.02
C PHE A 89 1.01 -10.30 -3.44
N ARG A 90 2.28 -10.20 -3.03
CA ARG A 90 3.28 -11.23 -3.35
C ARG A 90 2.94 -12.58 -2.73
N GLU A 91 2.48 -12.58 -1.49
CA GLU A 91 2.08 -13.80 -0.81
C GLU A 91 0.86 -14.44 -1.50
N ASN A 92 -0.11 -13.61 -1.88
CA ASN A 92 -1.29 -14.03 -2.63
C ASN A 92 -0.90 -14.69 -3.95
N VAL A 93 -0.11 -14.01 -4.79
CA VAL A 93 0.40 -14.55 -6.07
C VAL A 93 1.16 -15.86 -5.88
N TYR A 94 2.02 -15.94 -4.85
CA TYR A 94 2.78 -17.16 -4.56
C TYR A 94 1.85 -18.33 -4.21
N ARG A 95 0.83 -18.09 -3.38
CA ARG A 95 -0.16 -19.09 -3.00
C ARG A 95 -1.06 -19.46 -4.18
N THR A 96 -1.53 -18.51 -4.99
CA THR A 96 -2.31 -18.80 -6.19
C THR A 96 -1.54 -19.69 -7.17
N LYS A 97 -0.24 -19.41 -7.35
CA LYS A 97 0.64 -20.23 -8.19
C LYS A 97 0.88 -21.64 -7.63
N ARG A 98 0.89 -21.82 -6.31
CA ARG A 98 1.32 -23.07 -5.65
C ARG A 98 0.16 -23.94 -5.12
N ILE A 99 -0.91 -23.32 -4.67
CA ILE A 99 -2.08 -23.89 -3.96
C ILE A 99 -3.34 -23.75 -4.82
N GLY A 100 -3.49 -22.63 -5.55
CA GLY A 100 -4.68 -22.29 -6.35
C GLY A 100 -4.74 -22.88 -7.77
N GLY A 101 -3.90 -23.86 -8.07
CA GLY A 101 -4.14 -24.85 -9.13
C GLY A 101 -4.20 -24.45 -10.61
N SER A 102 -4.24 -23.18 -11.04
CA SER A 102 -4.22 -22.88 -12.51
C SER A 102 -4.07 -21.43 -12.97
N TRP A 103 -3.83 -20.44 -12.11
CA TRP A 103 -4.03 -19.02 -12.48
C TRP A 103 -5.46 -18.71 -12.97
N SER A 104 -6.45 -19.52 -12.58
CA SER A 104 -7.85 -19.22 -12.86
C SER A 104 -8.35 -18.04 -12.00
N ASP A 105 -9.34 -17.31 -12.50
CA ASP A 105 -9.99 -16.23 -11.77
C ASP A 105 -10.56 -16.73 -10.44
N ASP A 106 -11.19 -17.92 -10.47
CA ASP A 106 -11.70 -18.59 -9.26
C ASP A 106 -10.56 -18.91 -8.28
N GLY A 107 -9.47 -19.52 -8.75
CA GLY A 107 -8.33 -19.88 -7.90
C GLY A 107 -7.71 -18.66 -7.20
N LEU A 108 -7.61 -17.53 -7.91
CA LEU A 108 -7.12 -16.27 -7.34
C LEU A 108 -8.11 -15.68 -6.32
N LEU A 109 -9.41 -15.66 -6.64
CA LEU A 109 -10.45 -15.17 -5.73
C LEU A 109 -10.43 -15.94 -4.41
N ASN A 110 -10.28 -17.26 -4.46
CA ASN A 110 -10.34 -18.13 -3.29
C ASN A 110 -9.15 -17.98 -2.37
N VAL A 111 -7.94 -17.97 -2.96
CA VAL A 111 -6.71 -17.75 -2.18
C VAL A 111 -6.77 -16.37 -1.52
N SER A 112 -7.32 -15.37 -2.21
CA SER A 112 -7.54 -14.03 -1.66
C SER A 112 -8.53 -14.03 -0.50
N LEU A 113 -9.67 -14.71 -0.64
CA LEU A 113 -10.67 -14.84 0.43
C LEU A 113 -10.12 -15.59 1.63
N CYS A 114 -9.44 -16.72 1.43
CA CYS A 114 -8.76 -17.46 2.50
C CYS A 114 -7.80 -16.55 3.29
N GLN A 115 -6.97 -15.79 2.58
CA GLN A 115 -6.01 -14.88 3.19
C GLN A 115 -6.69 -13.72 3.93
N LEU A 116 -7.80 -13.21 3.39
CA LEU A 116 -8.56 -12.13 4.03
C LEU A 116 -9.22 -12.63 5.32
N ILE A 117 -9.93 -13.75 5.24
CA ILE A 117 -10.61 -14.37 6.39
C ILE A 117 -9.57 -14.72 7.47
N SER A 118 -8.44 -15.34 7.12
CA SER A 118 -7.37 -15.66 8.09
C SER A 118 -6.83 -14.45 8.87
N ARG A 119 -6.96 -13.25 8.32
CA ARG A 119 -6.44 -12.00 8.92
C ARG A 119 -7.49 -11.25 9.73
N LEU A 120 -8.77 -11.42 9.41
CA LEU A 120 -9.86 -10.69 10.04
C LEU A 120 -10.54 -11.50 11.13
N ASP A 121 -10.63 -12.82 10.96
CA ASP A 121 -11.34 -13.70 11.89
C ASP A 121 -10.74 -15.12 11.86
N GLU A 122 -9.99 -15.46 12.91
CA GLU A 122 -9.36 -16.77 13.03
C GLU A 122 -10.38 -17.91 13.23
N GLY A 123 -11.53 -17.62 13.85
CA GLY A 123 -12.60 -18.59 14.07
C GLY A 123 -13.26 -18.96 12.73
N LEU A 124 -13.69 -17.95 11.99
CA LEU A 124 -14.26 -18.12 10.65
C LEU A 124 -13.25 -18.77 9.69
N PHE A 125 -11.95 -18.48 9.85
CA PHE A 125 -10.92 -19.12 9.04
C PHE A 125 -10.79 -20.62 9.29
N ARG A 126 -10.95 -21.09 10.54
CA ARG A 126 -10.91 -22.52 10.86
C ARG A 126 -12.07 -23.26 10.22
N GLU A 127 -13.28 -22.71 10.32
CA GLU A 127 -14.47 -23.26 9.65
C GLU A 127 -14.28 -23.27 8.13
N PHE A 128 -13.80 -22.17 7.55
CA PHE A 128 -13.53 -22.08 6.11
C PHE A 128 -12.48 -23.10 5.66
N LYS A 129 -11.42 -23.31 6.45
CA LYS A 129 -10.36 -24.26 6.13
C LYS A 129 -10.88 -25.70 6.11
N GLU A 130 -11.72 -26.09 7.08
CA GLU A 130 -12.30 -27.43 7.14
C GLU A 130 -13.26 -27.73 5.99
N VAL A 131 -13.98 -26.70 5.51
CA VAL A 131 -14.95 -26.85 4.41
C VAL A 131 -14.27 -26.83 3.04
N TYR A 132 -13.21 -26.03 2.86
CA TYR A 132 -12.70 -25.70 1.52
C TYR A 132 -11.26 -26.15 1.23
N ILE A 133 -10.47 -26.58 2.21
CA ILE A 133 -9.07 -27.00 2.03
C ILE A 133 -8.94 -28.49 2.40
N ASP A 134 -8.55 -29.33 1.43
CA ASP A 134 -8.33 -30.77 1.66
C ASP A 134 -6.99 -31.10 2.34
N GLU A 135 -6.78 -32.37 2.70
CA GLU A 135 -5.55 -32.86 3.34
C GLU A 135 -4.27 -32.58 2.53
N ALA A 136 -4.37 -32.39 1.21
CA ALA A 136 -3.25 -32.06 0.34
C ALA A 136 -3.00 -30.54 0.22
N GLY A 137 -3.84 -29.71 0.86
CA GLY A 137 -3.80 -28.26 0.75
C GLY A 137 -4.38 -27.73 -0.55
N THR A 138 -5.14 -28.54 -1.28
CA THR A 138 -5.85 -28.17 -2.51
C THR A 138 -7.20 -27.58 -2.13
N LEU A 139 -7.55 -26.46 -2.77
CA LEU A 139 -8.89 -25.88 -2.61
C LEU A 139 -9.88 -26.74 -3.40
N ASN A 140 -10.76 -27.47 -2.72
CA ASN A 140 -11.79 -28.28 -3.38
C ASN A 140 -13.04 -27.45 -3.56
N PHE A 141 -13.23 -26.88 -4.76
CA PHE A 141 -14.58 -26.60 -5.25
C PHE A 141 -14.67 -26.52 -6.77
N SER A 142 -15.87 -26.82 -7.26
CA SER A 142 -16.43 -26.31 -8.51
C SER A 142 -17.48 -25.27 -8.15
N VAL A 143 -17.27 -23.99 -8.50
CA VAL A 143 -18.34 -22.99 -8.44
C VAL A 143 -19.04 -23.03 -9.79
N SER A 144 -20.24 -23.59 -9.82
CA SER A 144 -21.20 -23.22 -10.85
C SER A 144 -21.70 -21.83 -10.49
N LEU A 145 -21.41 -20.85 -11.34
CA LEU A 145 -22.01 -19.53 -11.19
C LEU A 145 -23.54 -19.69 -11.27
N PRO A 146 -24.34 -18.91 -10.52
CA PRO A 146 -25.78 -18.94 -10.67
C PRO A 146 -26.12 -18.41 -12.08
N GLY A 147 -26.32 -19.32 -13.04
CA GLY A 147 -26.65 -18.96 -14.42
C GLY A 147 -26.05 -19.82 -15.54
N ASP A 148 -25.20 -20.82 -15.27
CA ASP A 148 -24.72 -21.80 -16.28
C ASP A 148 -25.53 -23.10 -16.27
#